data_AF-A0A157Z7L0-F1
#
_entry.id   AF-A0A157Z7L0-F1
#
_cell.length_a   1.000
_cell.length_b   1.000
_cell.length_c   1.000
_cell.angle_alpha   90.00
_cell.angle_beta   90.00
_cell.angle_gamma   90.00
#
_symmetry.space_group_name_H-M   'P 1'
#
loop_
_entity.id
_entity.type
_entity.pdbx_description
1 polymer ?
#
loop_
_entity_poly.entity_id
_entity_poly.type
_entity_poly.pdbx_seq_one_letter_code
_entity_poly.pdbx_strand_id
1 'polypeptide(L)'
;MKRIHSLATFKRRFRDALTVIKPDLNKLAPFRIDSFKPESGKAVATAIYETFGVRLADATVQRWINGQGLPSEDNWPLVTALVKRSRDWLIGASDSYGGVASFEAAEAKHAYKVSPKERALELLREATRIIEEET
;
A
#
# COMPACT_ATOMS: atom_id res chain seq x y z
N MET A 1 23.63 -8.32 13.31
CA MET A 1 23.26 -9.44 12.41
C MET A 1 22.49 -8.89 11.21
N LYS A 2 22.98 -9.10 9.98
CA LYS A 2 22.24 -8.73 8.76
C LYS A 2 21.06 -9.70 8.63
N ARG A 3 19.83 -9.19 8.68
CA ARG A 3 18.60 -9.99 8.54
C ARG A 3 18.54 -10.54 7.12
N ILE A 4 18.80 -11.83 6.93
CA ILE A 4 18.63 -12.48 5.63
C ILE A 4 17.13 -12.72 5.46
N HIS A 5 16.46 -11.78 4.81
CA HIS A 5 15.06 -11.91 4.46
C HIS A 5 14.93 -12.94 3.33
N SER A 6 14.33 -14.09 3.61
CA SER A 6 14.20 -15.15 2.61
C SER A 6 13.10 -14.81 1.60
N LEU A 7 13.47 -14.70 0.32
CA LEU A 7 12.53 -14.53 -0.79
C LEU A 7 11.49 -15.65 -0.85
N ALA A 8 11.83 -16.86 -0.39
CA ALA A 8 10.89 -17.97 -0.29
C ALA A 8 9.82 -17.71 0.78
N THR A 9 10.19 -17.12 1.92
CA THR A 9 9.24 -16.70 2.96
C THR A 9 8.31 -15.62 2.43
N PHE A 10 8.86 -14.60 1.77
CA PHE A 10 8.07 -13.55 1.13
C PHE A 10 7.07 -14.10 0.13
N LYS A 11 7.52 -14.95 -0.81
CA LYS A 11 6.66 -15.60 -1.80
C LYS A 11 5.46 -16.29 -1.15
N ARG A 12 5.72 -17.14 -0.15
CA ARG A 12 4.69 -17.90 0.56
C ARG A 12 3.70 -16.95 1.25
N ARG A 13 4.20 -16.08 2.12
CA ARG A 13 3.38 -15.19 2.94
C ARG A 13 2.60 -14.18 2.11
N PHE A 14 3.18 -13.67 1.03
CA PHE A 14 2.50 -12.75 0.13
C PHE A 14 1.33 -13.43 -0.59
N ARG A 15 1.52 -14.64 -1.13
CA ARG A 15 0.44 -15.42 -1.74
C ARG A 15 -0.66 -15.78 -0.73
N ASP A 16 -0.28 -16.16 0.48
CA ASP A 16 -1.24 -16.47 1.55
C ASP A 16 -2.08 -15.22 1.87
N ALA A 17 -1.43 -14.06 2.00
CA ALA A 17 -2.12 -12.81 2.29
C ALA A 17 -3.08 -12.39 1.16
N LEU A 18 -2.65 -12.48 -0.10
CA LEU A 18 -3.50 -12.23 -1.27
C LEU A 18 -4.72 -13.18 -1.33
N THR A 19 -4.51 -14.45 -0.96
CA THR A 19 -5.59 -15.46 -0.92
C THR A 19 -6.62 -15.12 0.16
N VAL A 20 -6.17 -14.66 1.34
CA VAL A 20 -7.06 -14.24 2.43
C VAL A 20 -7.91 -13.04 2.04
N ILE A 21 -7.35 -12.05 1.36
CA ILE A 21 -8.09 -10.83 0.97
C ILE A 21 -8.86 -10.97 -0.35
N LYS A 22 -8.74 -12.11 -1.05
CA LYS A 22 -9.43 -12.37 -2.32
C LYS A 22 -10.94 -12.04 -2.29
N PRO A 23 -11.70 -12.37 -1.23
CA PRO A 23 -13.13 -12.03 -1.17
C PRO A 23 -13.40 -10.52 -1.23
N ASP A 24 -12.51 -9.70 -0.67
CA ASP A 24 -12.62 -8.24 -0.74
C ASP A 24 -12.24 -7.72 -2.13
N LEU A 25 -11.18 -8.27 -2.73
CA LEU A 25 -10.74 -7.88 -4.07
C LEU A 25 -11.75 -8.23 -5.15
N ASN A 26 -12.48 -9.34 -5.01
CA ASN A 26 -13.57 -9.71 -5.91
C ASN A 26 -14.73 -8.69 -5.94
N LYS A 27 -14.82 -7.77 -4.98
CA LYS A 27 -15.85 -6.71 -4.96
C LYS A 27 -15.50 -5.54 -5.88
N LEU A 28 -14.22 -5.39 -6.25
CA LEU A 28 -13.75 -4.33 -7.16
C LEU A 28 -14.36 -4.52 -8.55
N ALA A 29 -14.67 -3.41 -9.23
CA ALA A 29 -15.41 -3.43 -10.49
C ALA A 29 -14.79 -4.37 -11.55
N PRO A 30 -13.45 -4.39 -11.77
CA PRO A 30 -12.84 -5.27 -12.78
C PRO A 30 -12.97 -6.76 -12.48
N PHE A 31 -13.21 -7.15 -11.23
CA PHE A 31 -13.24 -8.56 -10.81
C PHE A 31 -14.62 -9.12 -10.53
N ARG A 32 -15.68 -8.34 -10.83
CA ARG A 32 -17.08 -8.79 -10.68
C ARG A 32 -17.46 -9.87 -11.68
N ILE A 33 -16.90 -9.80 -12.89
CA ILE A 33 -17.14 -10.76 -13.97
C ILE A 33 -16.08 -11.86 -13.90
N ASP A 34 -14.81 -11.47 -13.91
CA ASP A 34 -13.67 -12.38 -13.80
C ASP A 34 -13.07 -12.34 -12.39
N SER A 35 -13.25 -13.41 -11.62
CA SER A 35 -12.73 -13.48 -10.25
C SER A 35 -11.23 -13.19 -10.17
N PHE A 36 -10.84 -12.46 -9.12
CA PHE A 36 -9.46 -12.15 -8.81
C PHE A 36 -8.62 -13.44 -8.65
N LYS A 37 -7.45 -13.44 -9.30
CA LYS A 37 -6.47 -14.53 -9.30
C LYS A 37 -5.19 -14.10 -8.57
N PRO A 38 -4.97 -14.54 -7.32
CA PRO A 38 -3.79 -14.18 -6.52
C PRO A 38 -2.44 -14.49 -7.19
N GLU A 39 -2.41 -15.50 -8.04
CA GLU A 39 -1.23 -15.95 -8.78
C GLU A 39 -0.88 -15.11 -10.00
N SER A 40 -1.78 -14.22 -10.44
CA SER A 40 -1.62 -13.40 -11.63
C SER A 40 -1.08 -12.01 -11.30
N GLY A 41 0.10 -11.68 -11.83
CA GLY A 41 0.69 -10.35 -11.72
C GLY A 41 -0.22 -9.26 -12.27
N LYS A 42 -0.93 -9.53 -13.38
CA LYS A 42 -1.93 -8.62 -13.95
C LYS A 42 -3.09 -8.38 -12.99
N ALA A 43 -3.67 -9.43 -12.39
CA ALA A 43 -4.78 -9.27 -11.46
C ALA A 43 -4.36 -8.45 -10.22
N VAL A 44 -3.19 -8.72 -9.66
CA VAL A 44 -2.68 -7.96 -8.50
C VAL A 44 -2.35 -6.51 -8.89
N ALA A 45 -1.75 -6.26 -10.07
CA ALA A 45 -1.50 -4.92 -10.57
C ALA A 45 -2.80 -4.13 -10.80
N THR A 46 -3.81 -4.75 -11.40
CA THR A 46 -5.15 -4.16 -11.54
C THR A 46 -5.76 -3.87 -10.17
N ALA A 47 -5.67 -4.78 -9.19
CA ALA A 47 -6.18 -4.53 -7.84
C ALA A 47 -5.50 -3.32 -7.16
N ILE A 48 -4.18 -3.18 -7.31
CA ILE A 48 -3.42 -2.02 -6.80
C ILE A 48 -3.88 -0.73 -7.48
N TYR A 49 -4.05 -0.75 -8.79
CA TYR A 49 -4.54 0.41 -9.53
C TYR A 49 -5.95 0.82 -9.10
N GLU A 50 -6.89 -0.13 -8.98
CA GLU A 50 -8.26 0.16 -8.55
C GLU A 50 -8.34 0.66 -7.10
N THR A 51 -7.42 0.22 -6.24
CA THR A 51 -7.43 0.60 -4.82
C THR A 51 -6.72 1.94 -4.57
N PHE A 52 -5.63 2.21 -5.29
CA PHE A 52 -4.72 3.32 -4.98
C PHE A 52 -4.47 4.28 -6.16
N GLY A 53 -4.97 4.00 -7.36
CA GLY A 53 -4.72 4.78 -8.58
C GLY A 53 -3.30 4.65 -9.14
N VAL A 54 -2.45 3.77 -8.58
CA VAL A 54 -1.06 3.61 -9.00
C VAL A 54 -0.93 2.47 -10.00
N ARG A 55 -0.40 2.78 -11.19
CA ARG A 55 -0.16 1.78 -12.22
C ARG A 55 1.20 1.11 -12.04
N LEU A 56 1.19 -0.19 -11.80
CA LEU A 56 2.39 -1.03 -11.76
C LEU A 56 2.48 -1.90 -13.01
N ALA A 57 3.69 -2.28 -13.39
CA ALA A 57 3.90 -3.24 -14.46
C ALA A 57 3.55 -4.66 -13.99
N ASP A 58 2.72 -5.37 -14.75
CA ASP A 58 2.29 -6.74 -14.47
C ASP A 58 3.48 -7.67 -14.18
N ALA A 59 4.57 -7.52 -14.94
CA ALA A 59 5.79 -8.31 -14.78
C ALA A 59 6.51 -8.05 -13.45
N THR A 60 6.50 -6.81 -12.96
CA THR A 60 7.10 -6.46 -11.66
C THR A 60 6.33 -7.15 -10.54
N VAL A 61 5.00 -7.09 -10.58
CA VAL A 61 4.15 -7.75 -9.59
C VAL A 61 4.26 -9.28 -9.70
N GLN A 62 4.36 -9.83 -10.90
CA GLN A 62 4.59 -11.26 -11.11
C GLN A 62 5.91 -11.73 -10.49
N ARG A 63 6.98 -10.94 -10.59
CA ARG A 63 8.27 -11.25 -9.94
C ARG A 63 8.12 -11.33 -8.41
N TRP A 64 7.33 -10.44 -7.80
CA TRP A 64 7.03 -10.50 -6.37
C TRP A 64 6.26 -11.77 -6.01
N ILE A 65 5.19 -12.09 -6.74
CA ILE A 65 4.39 -13.31 -6.57
C ILE A 65 5.24 -14.57 -6.71
N ASN A 66 6.29 -14.53 -7.53
CA ASN A 66 7.20 -15.66 -7.76
C ASN A 66 8.36 -15.72 -6.76
N GLY A 67 8.53 -14.72 -5.89
CA GLY A 67 9.69 -14.62 -5.00
C GLY A 67 10.99 -14.34 -5.74
N GLN A 68 10.92 -13.71 -6.92
CA GLN A 68 12.09 -13.35 -7.74
C GLN A 68 12.61 -11.94 -7.44
N GLY A 69 11.97 -11.24 -6.50
CA GLY A 69 12.34 -9.91 -6.06
C GLY A 69 11.38 -9.41 -4.99
N LEU A 70 11.81 -8.37 -4.27
CA LEU A 70 10.96 -7.66 -3.32
C LEU A 70 10.41 -6.37 -3.97
N PRO A 71 9.31 -5.82 -3.43
CA PRO A 71 8.93 -4.44 -3.70
C PRO A 71 10.07 -3.46 -3.41
N SER A 72 10.18 -2.41 -4.21
CA SER A 72 11.01 -1.24 -3.87
C SER A 72 10.43 -0.50 -2.67
N GLU A 73 11.21 0.37 -2.05
CA GLU A 73 10.77 1.19 -0.90
C GLU A 73 9.48 1.97 -1.21
N ASP A 74 9.35 2.54 -2.41
CA ASP A 74 8.13 3.26 -2.83
C ASP A 74 6.90 2.36 -3.00
N ASN A 75 7.10 1.06 -3.27
CA ASN A 75 6.03 0.11 -3.53
C ASN A 75 5.59 -0.68 -2.28
N TRP A 76 6.42 -0.71 -1.24
CA TRP A 76 6.08 -1.39 0.01
C TRP A 76 4.78 -0.91 0.63
N PRO A 77 4.51 0.41 0.74
CA PRO A 77 3.26 0.92 1.31
C PRO A 77 2.03 0.37 0.58
N LEU A 78 2.04 0.36 -0.76
CA LEU A 78 0.96 -0.17 -1.59
C LEU A 78 0.72 -1.65 -1.32
N VAL A 79 1.80 -2.44 -1.26
CA VAL A 79 1.72 -3.88 -1.00
C VAL A 79 1.17 -4.15 0.40
N THR A 80 1.72 -3.49 1.43
CA THR A 80 1.30 -3.70 2.83
C THR A 80 -0.13 -3.22 3.08
N ALA A 81 -0.54 -2.12 2.45
CA ALA A 81 -1.90 -1.59 2.54
C ALA A 81 -2.90 -2.51 1.85
N LEU A 82 -2.57 -3.03 0.65
CA LEU A 82 -3.42 -3.97 -0.07
C LEU A 82 -3.68 -5.21 0.77
N VAL A 83 -2.60 -5.87 1.25
CA VAL A 83 -2.71 -7.16 1.95
C VAL A 83 -3.00 -7.05 3.43
N LYS A 84 -3.05 -5.83 3.99
CA LYS A 84 -3.27 -5.55 5.42
C LYS A 84 -2.32 -6.37 6.30
N ARG A 85 -1.04 -6.42 5.90
CA ARG A 85 0.05 -7.10 6.62
C ARG A 85 1.29 -6.22 6.60
N SER A 86 2.05 -6.25 7.69
CA SER A 86 3.29 -5.48 7.78
C SER A 86 4.37 -6.07 6.86
N ARG A 87 5.32 -5.22 6.48
CA ARG A 87 6.53 -5.63 5.75
C ARG A 87 7.29 -6.71 6.52
N ASP A 88 7.46 -6.54 7.83
CA ASP A 88 8.16 -7.49 8.69
C ASP A 88 7.51 -8.87 8.70
N TRP A 89 6.17 -8.92 8.72
CA TRP A 89 5.47 -10.19 8.59
C TRP A 89 5.70 -10.78 7.20
N LEU A 90 5.57 -10.00 6.12
CA LEU A 90 5.77 -10.50 4.76
C LEU A 90 7.17 -11.10 4.55
N ILE A 91 8.21 -10.46 5.09
CA ILE A 91 9.61 -10.91 4.90
C ILE A 91 10.11 -11.92 5.94
N GLY A 92 9.27 -12.32 6.90
CA GLY A 92 9.67 -13.29 7.93
C GLY A 92 10.48 -12.71 9.09
N ALA A 93 10.47 -11.40 9.30
CA ALA A 93 11.11 -10.75 10.43
C ALA A 93 10.24 -10.77 11.71
N SER A 94 8.93 -11.01 11.56
CA SER A 94 8.00 -11.26 12.67
C SER A 94 7.04 -12.40 12.31
N ASP A 95 6.69 -13.23 13.30
CA ASP A 95 5.65 -14.25 13.17
C ASP A 95 4.28 -13.77 13.67
N SER A 96 4.22 -12.61 14.34
CA SER A 96 2.94 -12.04 14.77
C SER A 96 2.16 -11.53 13.57
N TYR A 97 0.98 -12.13 13.34
CA TYR A 97 -0.01 -11.62 12.38
C TYR A 97 -0.47 -10.20 12.71
N GLY A 98 -0.36 -9.84 13.99
CA GLY A 98 -0.61 -8.50 14.54
C GLY A 98 0.68 -7.90 15.08
N GLY A 99 1.50 -7.33 14.21
CA GLY A 99 1.97 -6.00 14.50
C GLY A 99 0.86 -5.09 14.00
N VAL A 100 0.19 -4.37 14.91
CA VAL A 100 -0.57 -3.18 14.52
C VAL A 100 0.29 -2.49 13.49
N ALA A 101 -0.19 -2.37 12.26
CA ALA A 101 0.37 -1.36 11.38
C ALA A 101 0.19 -0.09 12.20
N SER A 102 1.26 0.39 12.84
CA SER A 102 1.42 1.82 12.94
C SER A 102 1.25 2.24 11.50
N PHE A 103 0.07 2.73 11.18
CA PHE A 103 -0.16 3.46 9.96
C PHE A 103 0.91 4.55 10.02
N GLU A 104 2.05 4.32 9.39
CA GLU A 104 3.02 5.36 9.06
C GLU A 104 2.42 6.20 7.91
N ALA A 105 1.13 6.55 8.03
CA ALA A 105 0.74 7.95 7.96
C ALA A 105 1.04 8.54 9.35
N ALA A 106 2.31 8.59 9.72
CA ALA A 106 2.78 9.60 10.64
C ALA A 106 2.73 10.90 9.84
N GLU A 107 1.51 11.43 9.64
CA GLU A 107 1.34 12.86 9.47
C GLU A 107 2.16 13.48 10.59
N ALA A 108 3.19 14.25 10.24
CA ALA A 108 4.06 14.86 11.21
C ALA A 108 3.15 15.56 12.23
N LYS A 109 3.09 15.03 13.46
CA LYS A 109 2.42 15.68 14.57
C LYS A 109 3.24 16.91 14.95
N HIS A 110 3.30 17.87 14.06
CA HIS A 110 3.46 19.25 14.46
C HIS A 110 2.24 19.53 15.34
N ALA A 111 2.49 19.68 16.63
CA ALA A 111 1.50 20.22 17.55
C ALA A 111 1.22 21.65 17.10
N TYR A 112 0.31 21.80 16.14
CA TYR A 112 -0.24 23.09 15.80
C TYR A 112 -1.03 23.55 17.02
N LYS A 113 -0.54 24.58 17.70
CA LYS A 113 -1.19 25.24 18.85
C LYS A 113 -2.48 26.00 18.45
N VAL A 114 -3.06 25.68 17.30
CA VAL A 114 -4.06 26.49 16.61
C VAL A 114 -5.21 25.57 16.24
N SER A 115 -6.43 26.00 16.52
CA SER A 115 -7.62 25.15 16.35
C SER A 115 -7.81 24.76 14.87
N PRO A 116 -8.40 23.59 14.56
CA PRO A 116 -8.63 23.16 13.18
C PRO A 116 -9.33 24.21 12.30
N LYS A 117 -10.18 25.05 12.92
CA LYS A 117 -10.91 26.13 12.26
C LYS A 117 -10.01 27.29 11.82
N GLU A 118 -9.06 27.69 12.67
CA GLU A 118 -8.11 28.77 12.36
C GLU A 118 -7.13 28.33 11.27
N ARG A 119 -6.71 27.06 11.28
CA ARG A 119 -5.87 26.49 10.21
C ARG A 119 -6.59 26.44 8.86
N ALA A 120 -7.88 26.10 8.85
CA ALA A 120 -8.68 26.14 7.62
C ALA A 120 -8.80 27.57 7.06
N LEU A 121 -8.96 28.57 7.93
CA LEU A 121 -8.98 29.98 7.54
C LEU A 121 -7.64 30.47 7.00
N GLU A 122 -6.52 30.03 7.59
CA GLU A 122 -5.18 30.35 7.12
C GLU A 122 -4.89 29.76 5.74
N LEU A 123 -5.23 28.48 5.52
CA LEU A 123 -5.10 27.82 4.22
C LEU A 123 -5.96 28.49 3.13
N LEU A 124 -7.17 28.94 3.48
CA LEU A 124 -8.02 29.68 2.54
C LEU A 124 -7.43 31.04 2.18
N ARG A 125 -6.83 31.75 3.15
CA ARG A 125 -6.16 33.04 2.90
C ARG A 125 -4.91 32.89 2.05
N GLU A 126 -4.11 31.85 2.30
CA GLU A 126 -2.92 31.54 1.50
C GLU A 126 -3.32 31.21 0.05
N ALA A 127 -4.40 30.43 -0.13
CA ALA A 127 -4.93 30.12 -1.45
C ALA A 127 -5.45 31.37 -2.18
N THR A 128 -6.08 32.31 -1.48
CA THR A 128 -6.48 33.59 -2.07
C THR A 128 -5.27 34.45 -2.46
N ARG A 129 -4.20 34.49 -1.65
CA ARG A 129 -2.98 35.23 -1.99
C ARG A 129 -2.34 34.73 -3.28
N ILE A 130 -2.28 33.41 -3.47
CA ILE A 130 -1.70 32.79 -4.68
C ILE A 130 -2.49 33.23 -5.93
N ILE A 131 -3.81 33.34 -5.83
CA ILE A 131 -4.66 33.76 -6.95
C ILE A 131 -4.49 35.25 -7.25
N GLU A 132 -4.29 36.09 -6.23
CA GLU A 132 -4.09 37.53 -6.39
C GLU A 132 -2.67 37.91 -6.86
N GLU A 133 -1.65 37.13 -6.51
CA GLU A 133 -0.25 37.35 -6.94
C GLU A 133 0.05 36.88 -8.39
N GLU A 134 -0.84 36.07 -9.00
CA GLU A 134 -0.75 35.64 -10.41
C GLU A 134 -1.51 36.56 -11.40
N THR A 135 -2.12 37.65 -10.92
CA THR A 135 -2.76 38.72 -11.72
C THR A 135 -1.99 40.03 -11.65
#